data_AF-A0A914XAK3-F1
#
_entry.id   AF-A0A914XAK3-F1
#
_cell.length_a   1.000
_cell.length_b   1.000
_cell.length_c   1.000
_cell.angle_alpha   90.00
_cell.angle_beta   90.00
_cell.angle_gamma   90.00
#
_symmetry.space_group_name_H-M   'P 1'
#
loop_
_entity.id
_entity.type
_entity.pdbx_description
1 polymer ?
#
loop_
_entity_poly.entity_id
_entity_poly.type
_entity_poly.pdbx_seq_one_letter_code
_entity_poly.pdbx_strand_id
1 'polypeptide(L)'
;MSRAVLLTAILFVGASAAPLQPGTISQTWWRHCELLDMTYSLSNETTIVPIKNYIKYPFELTPLVKGMVPGVPNDYYLHVGKFCSMEHFGTHLDAPNHVLRTLKEGQEMFTLEKVPLTDVIGEACVIDVPEEHKYVRSNYKLTIDDIKKWEAINGLLHEDCIIIIRTGQERFWGNQNDFLGTDTPEQLDPKTGFPNTMSWPGLGVEAAEWILANRGLKAIGADSISFDAGDVSLSRSVHTVSCSESHLLINSKSS
;
A
#
# COMPACT_ATOMS: atom_id res chain seq x y z
N MET A 1 -5.54 3.78 -25.93
CA MET A 1 -6.24 2.54 -25.55
C MET A 1 -6.09 2.41 -24.04
N SER A 2 -7.16 2.71 -23.28
CA SER A 2 -7.18 2.52 -21.83
C SER A 2 -7.09 1.01 -21.54
N ARG A 3 -6.07 0.59 -20.79
CA ARG A 3 -6.00 -0.76 -20.21
C ARG A 3 -6.67 -0.68 -18.85
N ALA A 4 -7.82 -1.34 -18.68
CA ALA A 4 -8.41 -1.53 -17.37
C ALA A 4 -7.53 -2.51 -16.57
N VAL A 5 -6.96 -2.04 -15.46
CA VAL A 5 -6.20 -2.88 -14.52
C VAL A 5 -7.14 -3.19 -13.36
N LEU A 6 -7.44 -4.48 -13.15
CA LEU A 6 -8.18 -4.94 -11.98
C LEU A 6 -7.16 -5.27 -10.89
N LEU A 7 -7.18 -4.50 -9.80
CA LEU A 7 -6.39 -4.80 -8.61
C LEU A 7 -7.12 -5.89 -7.81
N THR A 8 -6.42 -6.93 -7.39
CA THR A 8 -6.95 -7.91 -6.44
C THR A 8 -5.88 -8.18 -5.38
N ALA A 9 -6.12 -7.74 -4.15
CA ALA A 9 -5.38 -8.24 -3.00
C ALA A 9 -5.91 -9.64 -2.68
N ILE A 10 -5.17 -10.69 -3.07
CA ILE A 10 -5.55 -12.08 -2.73
C ILE A 10 -5.12 -12.37 -1.30
N LEU A 11 -6.03 -12.16 -0.35
CA LEU A 11 -5.98 -12.77 0.98
C LEU A 11 -6.79 -14.08 0.94
N PHE A 12 -6.15 -15.21 1.28
CA PHE A 12 -6.84 -16.49 1.40
C PHE A 12 -7.85 -16.44 2.55
N VAL A 13 -9.14 -16.49 2.21
CA VAL A 13 -10.27 -16.48 3.15
C VAL A 13 -10.52 -17.88 3.71
N GLY A 14 -10.73 -17.96 5.02
CA GLY A 14 -11.24 -19.14 5.71
C GLY A 14 -12.63 -19.53 5.21
N ALA A 15 -12.85 -20.83 5.04
CA ALA A 15 -14.10 -21.37 4.52
C ALA A 15 -15.31 -20.98 5.39
N SER A 16 -16.26 -20.23 4.81
CA SER A 16 -17.61 -20.09 5.34
C SER A 16 -18.59 -20.75 4.37
N ALA A 17 -19.35 -21.72 4.87
CA ALA A 17 -20.39 -22.42 4.15
C ALA A 17 -21.65 -21.55 4.07
N ALA A 18 -21.62 -20.53 3.21
CA ALA A 18 -22.82 -19.79 2.80
C ALA A 18 -23.09 -20.03 1.30
N PRO A 19 -24.35 -20.24 0.88
CA PRO A 19 -24.68 -20.47 -0.51
C PRO A 19 -24.43 -19.19 -1.34
N LEU A 20 -23.53 -19.27 -2.31
CA LEU A 20 -23.22 -18.20 -3.27
C LEU A 20 -24.47 -17.86 -4.10
N GLN A 21 -24.88 -16.59 -4.09
CA GLN A 21 -25.84 -16.02 -5.04
C GLN A 21 -25.18 -15.83 -6.43
N PRO A 22 -25.92 -15.95 -7.55
CA PRO A 22 -25.31 -15.98 -8.88
C PRO A 22 -25.02 -14.57 -9.40
N GLY A 23 -23.80 -14.11 -9.15
CA GLY A 23 -23.06 -13.21 -10.04
C GLY A 23 -21.81 -13.97 -10.47
N THR A 24 -21.92 -14.82 -11.50
CA THR A 24 -20.80 -15.69 -11.91
C THR A 24 -19.72 -14.87 -12.60
N ILE A 25 -18.80 -14.33 -11.82
CA ILE A 25 -17.42 -14.16 -12.25
C ILE A 25 -16.95 -15.56 -12.66
N SER A 26 -16.77 -15.81 -13.96
CA SER A 26 -16.29 -17.10 -14.49
C SER A 26 -15.07 -17.54 -13.69
N GLN A 27 -15.03 -18.73 -13.11
CA GLN A 27 -13.90 -19.20 -12.27
C GLN A 27 -12.52 -19.16 -12.97
N THR A 28 -12.48 -18.84 -14.27
CA THR A 28 -11.29 -18.75 -15.11
C THR A 28 -11.11 -17.41 -15.80
N TRP A 29 -11.83 -16.33 -15.42
CA TRP A 29 -11.70 -15.01 -16.06
C TRP A 29 -10.23 -14.53 -16.12
N TRP A 30 -9.48 -14.77 -15.04
CA TRP A 30 -8.07 -14.44 -14.89
C TRP A 30 -7.17 -15.16 -15.91
N ARG A 31 -7.59 -16.28 -16.49
CA ARG A 31 -6.83 -16.99 -17.54
C ARG A 31 -6.76 -16.24 -18.86
N HIS A 32 -7.63 -15.24 -19.04
CA HIS A 32 -7.66 -14.37 -20.21
C HIS A 32 -7.07 -12.99 -19.92
N CYS A 33 -6.48 -12.80 -18.73
CA CYS A 33 -5.86 -11.56 -18.30
C CYS A 33 -4.36 -11.80 -18.06
N GLU A 34 -3.59 -10.71 -18.10
CA GLU A 34 -2.25 -10.68 -17.54
C GLU A 34 -2.37 -10.48 -16.02
N LEU A 35 -1.72 -11.34 -15.24
CA LEU A 35 -1.63 -11.19 -13.79
C LEU A 35 -0.32 -10.47 -13.47
N LEU A 36 -0.44 -9.27 -12.92
CA LEU A 36 0.70 -8.46 -12.48
C LEU A 36 0.93 -8.68 -10.99
N ASP A 37 2.17 -9.06 -10.64
CA ASP A 37 2.59 -9.12 -9.24
C ASP A 37 3.03 -7.72 -8.80
N MET A 38 2.19 -7.12 -7.95
CA MET A 38 2.43 -5.82 -7.36
C MET A 38 3.05 -5.90 -5.96
N THR A 39 3.47 -7.08 -5.51
CA THR A 39 3.99 -7.27 -4.15
C THR A 39 5.50 -7.30 -4.15
N TYR A 40 6.12 -6.65 -3.16
CA TYR A 40 7.54 -6.84 -2.89
C TYR A 40 7.78 -8.09 -2.04
N SER A 41 8.87 -8.81 -2.34
CA SER A 41 9.30 -9.93 -1.48
C SER A 41 9.65 -9.43 -0.07
N LEU A 42 9.11 -10.09 0.95
CA LEU A 42 9.44 -9.82 2.34
C LEU A 42 10.73 -10.55 2.74
N SER A 43 11.66 -9.81 3.33
CA SER A 43 12.91 -10.31 3.89
C SER A 43 13.36 -9.43 5.05
N ASN A 44 14.43 -9.85 5.74
CA ASN A 44 15.11 -9.03 6.73
C ASN A 44 15.79 -7.77 6.15
N GLU A 45 15.86 -7.65 4.82
CA GLU A 45 16.41 -6.49 4.09
C GLU A 45 15.30 -5.55 3.60
N THR A 46 14.03 -5.95 3.77
CA THR A 46 12.89 -5.11 3.42
C THR A 46 12.92 -3.81 4.22
N THR A 47 12.73 -2.69 3.53
CA THR A 47 12.80 -1.35 4.13
C THR A 47 11.70 -1.16 5.19
N ILE A 48 12.09 -0.58 6.32
CA ILE A 48 11.22 -0.25 7.45
C ILE A 48 11.14 1.27 7.58
N VAL A 49 9.96 1.79 7.93
CA VAL A 49 9.83 3.19 8.37
C VAL A 49 10.70 3.36 9.63
N PRO A 50 11.71 4.25 9.65
CA PRO A 50 12.75 4.25 10.67
C PRO A 50 12.33 4.86 12.02
N ILE A 51 11.10 4.60 12.47
CA ILE A 51 10.60 5.01 13.78
C ILE A 51 11.28 4.17 14.87
N LYS A 52 11.73 4.81 15.95
CA LYS A 52 12.52 4.18 17.04
C LYS A 52 11.91 2.89 17.62
N ASN A 53 10.58 2.78 17.65
CA ASN A 53 9.90 1.59 18.14
C ASN A 53 9.66 0.53 17.05
N TYR A 54 9.68 0.89 15.77
CA TYR A 54 9.42 -0.01 14.65
C TYR A 54 10.67 -0.80 14.27
N ILE A 55 11.84 -0.15 14.27
CA ILE A 55 13.14 -0.79 13.98
C ILE A 55 13.44 -1.99 14.91
N LYS A 56 12.80 -2.04 16.08
CA LYS A 56 12.96 -3.14 17.05
C LYS A 56 12.30 -4.45 16.60
N TYR A 57 11.41 -4.40 15.60
CA TYR A 57 10.61 -5.54 15.15
C TYR A 57 10.75 -5.73 13.63
N PRO A 58 11.95 -6.08 13.13
CA PRO A 58 12.13 -6.37 11.72
C PRO A 58 11.38 -7.64 11.32
N PHE A 59 11.26 -7.88 10.01
CA PHE A 59 10.81 -9.17 9.52
C PHE A 59 11.82 -10.25 9.85
N GLU A 60 11.34 -11.33 10.46
CA GLU A 60 12.14 -12.49 10.80
C GLU A 60 11.47 -13.74 10.25
N LEU A 61 12.21 -14.54 9.46
CA LEU A 61 11.78 -15.87 9.04
C LEU A 61 12.70 -16.91 9.69
N THR A 62 12.16 -17.70 10.62
CA THR A 62 12.90 -18.76 11.29
C THR A 62 12.42 -20.13 10.78
N PRO A 63 13.29 -20.92 10.12
CA PRO A 63 12.96 -22.30 9.79
C PRO A 63 12.73 -23.11 11.08
N LEU A 64 11.60 -23.81 11.15
CA LEU A 64 11.29 -24.79 12.19
C LEU A 64 11.70 -26.20 11.76
N VAL A 65 11.51 -26.51 10.48
CA VAL A 65 12.00 -27.72 9.81
C VAL A 65 12.53 -27.31 8.45
N LYS A 66 13.71 -27.79 8.07
CA LYS A 66 14.28 -27.59 6.72
C LYS A 66 15.17 -28.77 6.36
N GLY A 67 14.60 -29.78 5.72
CA GLY A 67 15.36 -30.95 5.31
C GLY A 67 14.54 -32.20 5.08
N MET A 68 15.24 -33.28 4.76
CA MET A 68 14.65 -34.62 4.65
C MET A 68 14.14 -35.08 6.03
N VAL A 69 12.94 -35.64 6.07
CA VAL A 69 12.35 -36.18 7.30
C VAL A 69 12.71 -37.68 7.42
N PRO A 70 13.54 -38.09 8.38
CA PRO A 70 13.90 -39.50 8.53
C PRO A 70 12.68 -40.35 8.89
N GLY A 71 12.54 -41.53 8.27
CA GLY A 71 11.54 -42.53 8.66
C GLY A 71 10.15 -42.38 8.01
N VAL A 72 9.97 -41.46 7.07
CA VAL A 72 8.75 -41.35 6.23
C VAL A 72 8.98 -42.09 4.91
N PRO A 73 8.08 -42.98 4.45
CA PRO A 73 8.21 -43.64 3.16
C PRO A 73 8.34 -42.61 2.02
N ASN A 74 9.29 -42.84 1.11
CA ASN A 74 9.64 -41.97 -0.03
C ASN A 74 10.42 -40.69 0.29
N ASP A 75 11.11 -40.61 1.43
CA ASP A 75 12.07 -39.55 1.74
C ASP A 75 11.51 -38.14 1.45
N TYR A 76 10.52 -37.73 2.25
CA TYR A 76 9.87 -36.45 2.07
C TYR A 76 10.76 -35.29 2.56
N TYR A 77 10.92 -34.26 1.73
CA TYR A 77 11.56 -32.99 2.11
C TYR A 77 10.52 -32.05 2.74
N LEU A 78 10.75 -31.62 3.98
CA LEU A 78 9.88 -30.69 4.69
C LEU A 78 10.58 -29.35 4.91
N HIS A 79 9.89 -28.26 4.53
CA HIS A 79 10.26 -26.90 4.90
C HIS A 79 9.08 -26.20 5.55
N VAL A 80 9.20 -25.92 6.85
CA VAL A 80 8.22 -25.20 7.66
C VAL A 80 8.96 -24.10 8.39
N GLY A 81 8.43 -22.89 8.37
CA GLY A 81 8.98 -21.75 9.09
C GLY A 81 7.94 -21.09 9.99
N LYS A 82 8.41 -20.34 10.97
CA LYS A 82 7.65 -19.28 11.63
C LYS A 82 8.15 -17.94 11.10
N PHE A 83 7.27 -16.94 11.06
CA PHE A 83 7.68 -15.57 10.76
C PHE A 83 7.16 -14.58 11.81
N CYS A 84 7.84 -13.44 11.94
CA CYS A 84 7.43 -12.27 12.70
C CYS A 84 7.47 -11.06 11.75
N SER A 85 6.48 -10.18 11.82
CA SER A 85 6.40 -8.96 11.03
C SER A 85 5.56 -7.91 11.77
N MET A 86 5.78 -6.64 11.46
CA MET A 86 4.81 -5.59 11.76
C MET A 86 3.66 -5.63 10.74
N GLU A 87 2.51 -5.05 11.09
CA GLU A 87 1.36 -4.87 10.18
C GLU A 87 1.73 -3.96 8.99
N HIS A 88 2.45 -2.87 9.27
CA HIS A 88 2.87 -1.87 8.28
C HIS A 88 4.29 -2.16 7.78
N PHE A 89 4.45 -3.24 7.01
CA PHE A 89 5.75 -3.72 6.55
C PHE A 89 5.70 -4.22 5.09
N GLY A 90 6.64 -3.76 4.27
CA GLY A 90 6.68 -4.08 2.85
C GLY A 90 5.40 -3.67 2.13
N THR A 91 4.89 -4.54 1.25
CA THR A 91 3.58 -4.32 0.63
C THR A 91 2.46 -4.65 1.62
N HIS A 92 1.65 -3.66 2.01
CA HIS A 92 0.66 -3.81 3.08
C HIS A 92 -0.59 -2.96 2.89
N LEU A 93 -1.58 -3.20 3.75
CA LEU A 93 -2.84 -2.46 3.80
C LEU A 93 -2.93 -1.64 5.10
N ASP A 94 -3.30 -0.38 4.99
CA ASP A 94 -3.70 0.41 6.16
C ASP A 94 -5.22 0.41 6.28
N ALA A 95 -5.71 -0.08 7.41
CA ALA A 95 -7.12 -0.03 7.75
C ALA A 95 -7.51 1.39 8.24
N PRO A 96 -8.81 1.76 8.18
CA PRO A 96 -9.27 3.09 8.61
C PRO A 96 -8.86 3.50 10.04
N ASN A 97 -8.66 2.54 10.94
CA ASN A 97 -8.21 2.81 12.29
C ASN A 97 -6.69 3.12 12.41
N HIS A 98 -5.93 3.10 11.31
CA HIS A 98 -4.48 3.29 11.32
C HIS A 98 -4.07 4.71 11.76
N VAL A 99 -4.64 5.74 11.13
CA VAL A 99 -4.32 7.15 11.42
C VAL A 99 -5.60 7.97 11.50
N LEU A 100 -5.95 8.41 12.71
CA LEU A 100 -7.12 9.25 12.96
C LEU A 100 -6.70 10.56 13.63
N ARG A 101 -7.16 11.69 13.08
CA ARG A 101 -6.89 13.01 13.67
C ARG A 101 -7.57 13.17 15.02
N THR A 102 -8.80 12.70 15.14
CA THR A 102 -9.57 12.67 16.38
C THR A 102 -10.37 11.38 16.47
N LEU A 103 -10.46 10.81 17.66
CA LEU A 103 -11.42 9.76 17.97
C LEU A 103 -12.70 10.45 18.46
N LYS A 104 -13.77 10.43 17.65
CA LYS A 104 -15.08 10.88 18.13
C LYS A 104 -15.62 9.85 19.10
N GLU A 105 -16.30 10.29 20.16
CA GLU A 105 -16.94 9.38 21.10
C GLU A 105 -17.95 8.49 20.36
N GLY A 106 -17.81 7.16 20.51
CA GLY A 106 -18.64 6.19 19.81
C GLY A 106 -18.26 5.91 18.34
N GLN A 107 -17.20 6.53 17.81
CA GLN A 107 -16.69 6.16 16.49
C GLN A 107 -16.11 4.75 16.52
N GLU A 108 -16.63 3.89 15.64
CA GLU A 108 -16.11 2.55 15.49
C GLU A 108 -14.71 2.59 14.87
N MET A 109 -13.76 1.92 15.51
CA MET A 109 -12.46 1.65 14.89
C MET A 109 -12.62 0.53 13.88
N PHE A 110 -12.58 0.86 12.60
CA PHE A 110 -12.60 -0.10 11.51
C PHE A 110 -11.21 -0.74 11.39
N THR A 111 -11.04 -1.85 12.08
CA THR A 111 -9.90 -2.76 12.00
C THR A 111 -9.94 -3.54 10.68
N LEU A 112 -8.79 -4.09 10.27
CA LEU A 112 -8.63 -4.72 8.96
C LEU A 112 -9.64 -5.86 8.72
N GLU A 113 -9.96 -6.66 9.74
CA GLU A 113 -10.90 -7.80 9.62
C GLU A 113 -12.36 -7.37 9.38
N LYS A 114 -12.68 -6.09 9.60
CA LYS A 114 -14.02 -5.53 9.37
C LYS A 114 -14.17 -4.92 7.98
N VAL A 115 -13.06 -4.73 7.26
CA VAL A 115 -13.06 -4.15 5.92
C VAL A 115 -13.77 -5.10 4.95
N PRO A 116 -14.83 -4.66 4.25
CA PRO A 116 -15.48 -5.45 3.22
C PRO A 116 -14.51 -5.82 2.09
N LEU A 117 -14.57 -7.08 1.61
CA LEU A 117 -13.73 -7.52 0.49
C LEU A 117 -13.99 -6.72 -0.81
N THR A 118 -15.19 -6.16 -0.94
CA THR A 118 -15.56 -5.27 -2.05
C THR A 118 -14.77 -3.97 -2.06
N ASP A 119 -14.16 -3.58 -0.95
CA ASP A 119 -13.44 -2.33 -0.79
C ASP A 119 -11.95 -2.51 -1.12
N VAL A 120 -11.46 -3.75 -1.14
CA VAL A 120 -10.09 -4.13 -1.57
C VAL A 120 -10.03 -4.68 -3.01
N ILE A 121 -11.16 -4.69 -3.73
CA ILE A 121 -11.25 -5.16 -5.13
C ILE A 121 -11.97 -4.10 -5.96
N GLY A 122 -11.36 -3.69 -7.06
CA GLY A 122 -11.94 -2.68 -7.94
C GLY A 122 -11.06 -2.31 -9.12
N GLU A 123 -11.64 -1.52 -10.03
CA GLU A 123 -10.88 -0.90 -11.11
C GLU A 123 -9.85 0.07 -10.54
N ALA A 124 -8.63 -0.01 -11.05
CA ALA A 124 -7.55 0.87 -10.64
C ALA A 124 -7.20 1.90 -11.72
N CYS A 125 -7.03 3.15 -11.30
CA CYS A 125 -6.44 4.22 -12.09
C CYS A 125 -5.01 4.47 -11.62
N VAL A 126 -4.04 4.29 -12.52
CA VAL A 126 -2.64 4.58 -12.23
C VAL A 126 -2.31 6.01 -12.64
N ILE A 127 -1.92 6.83 -11.67
CA ILE A 127 -1.56 8.23 -11.88
C ILE A 127 -0.06 8.38 -11.65
N ASP A 128 0.64 8.76 -12.70
CA ASP A 128 2.05 9.06 -12.66
C ASP A 128 2.32 10.41 -11.99
N VAL A 129 3.32 10.47 -11.12
CA VAL A 129 3.97 11.75 -10.80
C VAL A 129 4.68 12.27 -12.07
N PRO A 130 4.81 13.60 -12.28
CA PRO A 130 5.52 14.13 -13.43
C PRO A 130 6.94 13.57 -13.52
N GLU A 131 7.42 13.33 -14.74
CA GLU A 131 8.69 12.64 -15.01
C GLU A 131 9.89 13.34 -14.36
N GLU A 132 9.88 14.68 -14.26
CA GLU A 132 10.91 15.46 -13.59
C GLU A 132 11.01 15.23 -12.07
N HIS A 133 9.98 14.63 -11.47
CA HIS A 133 9.89 14.29 -10.06
C HIS A 133 10.08 12.79 -9.80
N LYS A 134 10.11 11.95 -10.84
CA LYS A 134 10.41 10.52 -10.71
C LYS A 134 11.91 10.28 -10.50
N TYR A 135 12.23 9.23 -9.75
CA TYR A 135 13.60 8.75 -9.54
C TYR A 135 14.56 9.79 -8.94
N VAL A 136 14.02 10.80 -8.25
CA VAL A 136 14.78 11.85 -7.58
C VAL A 136 14.24 12.04 -6.16
N ARG A 137 15.11 12.50 -5.26
CA ARG A 137 14.73 12.91 -3.90
C ARG A 137 13.90 14.20 -3.99
N SER A 138 12.60 14.05 -4.20
CA SER A 138 11.67 15.15 -4.36
C SER A 138 10.45 14.93 -3.49
N ASN A 139 10.11 15.91 -2.65
CA ASN A 139 8.85 15.91 -1.90
C ASN A 139 7.70 16.46 -2.73
N TYR A 140 7.68 16.12 -4.02
CA TYR A 140 6.63 16.60 -4.91
C TYR A 140 5.27 16.05 -4.49
N LYS A 141 4.28 16.92 -4.48
CA LYS A 141 2.91 16.63 -4.08
C LYS A 141 2.04 16.79 -5.30
N LEU A 142 1.48 15.70 -5.80
CA LEU A 142 0.54 15.73 -6.91
C LEU A 142 -0.57 16.73 -6.62
N THR A 143 -0.82 17.61 -7.58
CA THR A 143 -1.79 18.69 -7.45
C THR A 143 -3.10 18.33 -8.16
N ILE A 144 -4.16 19.09 -7.87
CA ILE A 144 -5.43 18.98 -8.58
C ILE A 144 -5.24 19.16 -10.10
N ASP A 145 -4.32 20.03 -10.52
CA ASP A 145 -4.06 20.27 -11.94
C ASP A 145 -3.41 19.06 -12.60
N ASP A 146 -2.58 18.31 -11.89
CA ASP A 146 -1.98 17.07 -12.43
C ASP A 146 -3.03 15.99 -12.60
N ILE A 147 -3.95 15.86 -11.62
CA ILE A 147 -5.11 14.95 -11.74
C ILE A 147 -5.98 15.34 -12.93
N LYS A 148 -6.30 16.63 -13.12
CA LYS A 148 -7.10 17.10 -14.26
C LYS A 148 -6.41 16.89 -15.60
N LYS A 149 -5.08 17.07 -15.67
CA LYS A 149 -4.31 16.76 -16.89
C LYS A 149 -4.35 15.27 -17.19
N TRP A 150 -4.23 14.43 -16.17
CA TRP A 150 -4.39 12.98 -16.32
C TRP A 150 -5.79 12.63 -16.83
N GLU A 151 -6.84 13.25 -16.27
CA GLU A 151 -8.22 13.03 -16.71
C GLU A 151 -8.48 13.46 -18.16
N ALA A 152 -7.86 14.56 -18.60
CA ALA A 152 -7.97 15.04 -19.97
C ALA A 152 -7.42 14.04 -21.00
N ILE A 153 -6.48 13.17 -20.60
CA ILE A 153 -5.84 12.18 -21.46
C ILE A 153 -6.53 10.81 -21.34
N ASN A 154 -6.90 10.41 -20.12
CA ASN A 154 -7.34 9.05 -19.81
C ASN A 154 -8.86 8.92 -19.61
N GLY A 155 -9.57 10.04 -19.52
CA GLY A 155 -10.97 10.09 -19.09
C GLY A 155 -11.08 10.45 -17.60
N LEU A 156 -12.28 10.83 -17.19
CA LEU A 156 -12.57 11.13 -15.78
C LEU A 156 -12.27 9.91 -14.90
N LEU A 157 -11.76 10.16 -13.69
CA LEU A 157 -11.66 9.12 -12.67
C LEU A 157 -13.05 8.53 -12.41
N HIS A 158 -13.12 7.20 -12.40
CA HIS A 158 -14.35 6.48 -12.12
C HIS A 158 -14.73 6.62 -10.64
N GLU A 159 -16.03 6.64 -10.37
CA GLU A 159 -16.54 6.52 -9.00
C GLU A 159 -16.09 5.18 -8.40
N ASP A 160 -15.75 5.17 -7.12
CA ASP A 160 -15.27 4.00 -6.37
C ASP A 160 -14.05 3.29 -6.98
N CYS A 161 -13.20 4.01 -7.72
CA CYS A 161 -11.93 3.47 -8.22
C CYS A 161 -10.84 3.42 -7.14
N ILE A 162 -9.90 2.51 -7.34
CA ILE A 162 -8.63 2.48 -6.60
C ILE A 162 -7.66 3.41 -7.34
N ILE A 163 -7.06 4.36 -6.65
CA ILE A 163 -6.03 5.23 -7.25
C ILE A 163 -4.67 4.72 -6.82
N ILE A 164 -3.81 4.42 -7.79
CA ILE A 164 -2.42 4.03 -7.54
C ILE A 164 -1.51 5.17 -8.02
N ILE A 165 -0.80 5.79 -7.09
CA ILE A 165 0.20 6.82 -7.37
C ILE A 165 1.52 6.15 -7.73
N ARG A 166 1.97 6.31 -8.98
CA ARG A 166 3.25 5.79 -9.43
C ARG A 166 4.32 6.87 -9.31
N THR A 167 5.15 6.74 -8.28
CA THR A 167 6.22 7.67 -7.90
C THR A 167 7.55 7.34 -8.56
N GLY A 168 7.77 6.09 -8.98
CA GLY A 168 9.08 5.60 -9.44
C GLY A 168 9.95 5.05 -8.31
N GLN A 169 9.48 5.06 -7.05
CA GLN A 169 10.26 4.55 -5.91
C GLN A 169 10.51 3.04 -5.96
N GLU A 170 9.71 2.29 -6.72
CA GLU A 170 9.89 0.83 -6.90
C GLU A 170 11.27 0.46 -7.41
N ARG A 171 11.91 1.35 -8.17
CA ARG A 171 13.27 1.14 -8.69
C ARG A 171 14.33 1.07 -7.59
N PHE A 172 14.07 1.68 -6.44
CA PHE A 172 15.00 1.71 -5.31
C PHE A 172 14.75 0.59 -4.29
N TRP A 173 13.79 -0.31 -4.56
CA TRP A 173 13.54 -1.44 -3.69
C TRP A 173 14.82 -2.29 -3.48
N GLY A 174 15.12 -2.59 -2.22
CA GLY A 174 16.38 -3.24 -1.82
C GLY A 174 17.53 -2.28 -1.46
N ASN A 175 17.35 -0.97 -1.65
CA ASN A 175 18.25 0.05 -1.13
C ASN A 175 17.47 1.05 -0.27
N GLN A 176 17.55 0.86 1.06
CA GLN A 176 16.79 1.65 2.03
C GLN A 176 17.03 3.16 1.90
N ASN A 177 18.26 3.60 1.70
CA ASN A 177 18.57 5.04 1.65
C ASN A 177 17.96 5.69 0.41
N ASP A 178 18.05 5.03 -0.74
CA ASP A 178 17.45 5.55 -1.97
C ASP A 178 15.92 5.44 -1.94
N PHE A 179 15.37 4.36 -1.39
CA PHE A 179 13.92 4.16 -1.26
C PHE A 179 13.27 5.14 -0.28
N LEU A 180 13.97 5.54 0.78
CA LEU A 180 13.53 6.59 1.71
C LEU A 180 13.97 7.99 1.27
N GLY A 181 14.81 8.09 0.23
CA GLY A 181 15.37 9.33 -0.27
C GLY A 181 16.18 10.13 0.75
N THR A 182 16.94 9.45 1.62
CA THR A 182 17.75 10.07 2.67
C THR A 182 19.00 9.25 2.98
N ASP A 183 20.08 9.94 3.32
CA ASP A 183 21.33 9.31 3.80
C ASP A 183 21.36 9.16 5.32
N THR A 184 20.38 9.73 6.03
CA THR A 184 20.25 9.68 7.50
C THR A 184 18.85 9.21 7.92
N PRO A 185 18.41 8.00 7.52
CA PRO A 185 17.07 7.50 7.86
C PRO A 185 16.83 7.39 9.36
N GLU A 186 17.86 7.18 10.17
CA GLU A 186 17.80 7.13 11.63
C GLU A 186 17.60 8.49 12.31
N GLN A 187 17.70 9.59 11.57
CA GLN A 187 17.49 10.93 12.10
C GLN A 187 15.99 11.21 12.27
N LEU A 188 15.58 11.41 13.52
CA LEU A 188 14.20 11.67 13.92
C LEU A 188 14.04 13.10 14.41
N ASP A 189 12.85 13.67 14.20
CA ASP A 189 12.46 14.91 14.85
C ASP A 189 12.43 14.70 16.38
N PRO A 190 13.15 15.50 17.17
CA PRO A 190 13.25 15.30 18.62
C PRO A 190 11.94 15.58 19.36
N LYS A 191 10.99 16.30 18.77
CA LYS A 191 9.68 16.60 19.36
C LYS A 191 8.68 15.49 19.09
N THR A 192 8.65 14.97 17.86
CA THR A 192 7.63 13.99 17.46
C THR A 192 8.13 12.56 17.53
N GLY A 193 9.44 12.34 17.41
CA GLY A 193 10.05 11.01 17.26
C GLY A 193 9.82 10.37 15.89
N PHE A 194 9.32 11.14 14.91
CA PHE A 194 9.11 10.68 13.53
C PHE A 194 10.29 11.06 12.63
N PRO A 195 10.56 10.30 11.55
CA PRO A 195 11.62 10.64 10.62
C PRO A 195 11.29 11.97 9.92
N ASN A 196 12.31 12.81 9.71
CA ASN A 196 12.15 14.16 9.14
C ASN A 196 13.17 14.50 8.04
N THR A 197 13.90 13.50 7.56
CA THR A 197 14.91 13.65 6.49
C THR A 197 14.51 12.95 5.20
N MET A 198 13.42 12.18 5.22
CA MET A 198 12.95 11.37 4.11
C MET A 198 12.49 12.22 2.92
N SER A 199 12.65 11.69 1.70
CA SER A 199 12.20 12.39 0.50
C SER A 199 11.77 11.50 -0.66
N TRP A 200 10.48 11.52 -0.95
CA TRP A 200 9.86 10.88 -2.12
C TRP A 200 8.58 11.64 -2.50
N PRO A 201 8.13 11.56 -3.76
CA PRO A 201 6.94 12.27 -4.18
C PRO A 201 5.69 11.47 -3.80
N GLY A 202 4.55 12.13 -3.70
CA GLY A 202 3.30 11.50 -3.29
C GLY A 202 2.08 12.33 -3.65
N LEU A 203 0.93 11.97 -3.10
CA LEU A 203 -0.32 12.70 -3.28
C LEU A 203 -0.35 13.95 -2.38
N GLY A 204 -0.74 15.10 -2.94
CA GLY A 204 -1.00 16.30 -2.15
C GLY A 204 -2.32 16.20 -1.38
N VAL A 205 -2.37 16.74 -0.16
CA VAL A 205 -3.59 16.70 0.67
C VAL A 205 -4.76 17.39 -0.02
N GLU A 206 -4.53 18.54 -0.65
CA GLU A 206 -5.55 19.27 -1.41
C GLU A 206 -6.08 18.44 -2.60
N ALA A 207 -5.23 17.64 -3.24
CA ALA A 207 -5.65 16.75 -4.32
C ALA A 207 -6.47 15.57 -3.78
N ALA A 208 -6.07 14.98 -2.66
CA ALA A 208 -6.84 13.92 -2.00
C ALA A 208 -8.24 14.39 -1.57
N GLU A 209 -8.33 15.56 -0.91
CA GLU A 209 -9.59 16.20 -0.54
C GLU A 209 -10.47 16.47 -1.77
N TRP A 210 -9.86 16.94 -2.87
CA TRP A 210 -10.58 17.19 -4.12
C TRP A 210 -11.11 15.90 -4.75
N ILE A 211 -10.32 14.83 -4.81
CA ILE A 211 -10.75 13.52 -5.34
C ILE A 211 -11.94 13.00 -4.54
N LEU A 212 -11.83 12.97 -3.21
CA LEU A 212 -12.91 12.54 -2.31
C LEU A 212 -14.20 13.34 -2.54
N ALA A 213 -14.09 14.66 -2.68
CA ALA A 213 -15.26 15.53 -2.86
C ALA A 213 -15.87 15.48 -4.26
N ASN A 214 -15.12 15.10 -5.31
CA ASN A 214 -15.55 15.28 -6.71
C ASN A 214 -15.62 14.00 -7.54
N ARG A 215 -15.02 12.91 -7.08
CA ARG A 215 -14.93 11.65 -7.83
C ARG A 215 -15.37 10.44 -7.03
N GLY A 216 -15.30 10.50 -5.71
CA GLY A 216 -15.34 9.30 -4.89
C GLY A 216 -14.01 8.55 -4.99
N LEU A 217 -13.78 7.68 -4.02
CA LEU A 217 -12.53 6.94 -3.89
C LEU A 217 -12.86 5.64 -3.19
N LYS A 218 -12.22 4.55 -3.59
CA LYS A 218 -12.30 3.29 -2.83
C LYS A 218 -11.05 3.07 -1.98
N ALA A 219 -9.89 3.23 -2.60
CA ALA A 219 -8.61 3.09 -1.94
C ALA A 219 -7.54 3.94 -2.64
N ILE A 220 -6.49 4.29 -1.90
CA ILE A 220 -5.28 4.93 -2.46
C ILE A 220 -4.10 3.99 -2.26
N GLY A 221 -3.26 3.83 -3.27
CA GLY A 221 -1.98 3.18 -3.10
C GLY A 221 -0.83 3.95 -3.71
N ALA A 222 0.38 3.55 -3.35
CA ALA A 222 1.62 4.06 -3.94
C ALA A 222 2.74 3.00 -3.87
N ASP A 223 3.72 3.17 -4.74
CA ASP A 223 4.98 2.39 -4.80
C ASP A 223 6.08 2.84 -3.85
N SER A 224 5.89 3.97 -3.19
CA SER A 224 6.67 4.44 -2.05
C SER A 224 6.26 3.76 -0.75
N ILE A 225 6.98 4.04 0.34
CA ILE A 225 6.64 3.55 1.69
C ILE A 225 5.33 4.15 2.24
N SER A 226 4.85 5.20 1.60
CA SER A 226 3.64 5.95 1.91
C SER A 226 3.20 6.70 0.67
N PHE A 227 1.88 6.79 0.43
CA PHE A 227 1.29 7.63 -0.61
C PHE A 227 1.33 9.13 -0.27
N ASP A 228 1.58 9.49 0.99
CA ASP A 228 1.98 10.86 1.34
C ASP A 228 3.41 11.13 0.87
N ALA A 229 3.72 12.38 0.51
CA ALA A 229 5.10 12.79 0.20
C ALA A 229 6.01 12.71 1.45
N GLY A 230 7.32 12.54 1.25
CA GLY A 230 8.29 12.26 2.33
C GLY A 230 8.39 13.32 3.45
N ASP A 231 7.95 14.56 3.20
CA ASP A 231 7.94 15.67 4.16
C ASP A 231 6.59 15.85 4.88
N VAL A 232 5.75 14.82 4.89
CA VAL A 232 4.40 14.87 5.46
C VAL A 232 4.38 15.26 6.94
N SER A 233 3.38 16.07 7.30
CA SER A 233 3.09 16.43 8.69
C SER A 233 1.93 15.59 9.23
N LEU A 234 2.10 15.06 10.46
CA LEU A 234 1.02 14.37 11.18
C LEU A 234 -0.19 15.26 11.49
N SER A 235 -0.05 16.58 11.40
CA SER A 235 -1.16 17.50 11.64
C SER A 235 -2.18 17.55 10.49
N ARG A 236 -1.72 17.27 9.27
CA ARG A 236 -2.53 17.26 8.05
C ARG A 236 -1.79 16.49 6.95
N SER A 237 -2.29 15.30 6.65
CA SER A 237 -1.76 14.36 5.66
C SER A 237 -2.89 13.67 4.88
N VAL A 238 -2.55 13.03 3.78
CA VAL A 238 -3.48 12.19 3.01
C VAL A 238 -3.99 11.04 3.88
N HIS A 239 -3.16 10.46 4.75
CA HIS A 239 -3.61 9.49 5.77
C HIS A 239 -4.77 10.06 6.61
N THR A 240 -4.58 11.25 7.19
CA THR A 240 -5.59 11.84 8.09
C THR A 240 -6.91 12.20 7.41
N VAL A 241 -6.87 12.43 6.09
CA VAL A 241 -8.06 12.74 5.28
C VAL A 241 -8.75 11.46 4.78
N SER A 242 -7.97 10.44 4.40
CA SER A 242 -8.51 9.23 3.77
C SER A 242 -9.03 8.22 4.79
N CYS A 243 -8.27 7.97 5.86
CA CYS A 243 -8.65 7.06 6.93
C CYS A 243 -9.88 7.56 7.72
N SER A 244 -10.03 8.89 7.86
CA SER A 244 -11.22 9.45 8.50
C SER A 244 -12.51 9.19 7.74
N GLU A 245 -12.41 8.97 6.43
CA GLU A 245 -13.51 8.66 5.53
C GLU A 245 -13.60 7.14 5.24
N SER A 246 -12.91 6.31 6.01
CA SER A 246 -12.90 4.84 5.91
C SER A 246 -12.33 4.23 4.63
N HIS A 247 -11.45 4.96 3.94
CA HIS A 247 -10.78 4.42 2.75
C HIS A 247 -9.56 3.58 3.12
N LEU A 248 -9.31 2.55 2.32
CA LEU A 248 -8.14 1.69 2.46
C LEU A 248 -6.93 2.31 1.80
N LEU A 249 -5.76 1.96 2.32
CA LEU A 249 -4.50 2.40 1.77
C LEU A 249 -3.61 1.21 1.42
N ILE A 250 -2.89 1.31 0.32
CA ILE A 250 -2.11 0.22 -0.25
C ILE A 250 -0.68 0.70 -0.52
N ASN A 251 0.30 0.29 0.28
CA ASN A 251 1.70 0.48 -0.08
C ASN A 251 2.12 -0.74 -0.89
N SER A 252 2.45 -0.58 -2.18
CA SER A 252 2.59 -1.71 -3.13
C SER A 252 3.35 -1.28 -4.38
N LYS A 253 4.08 -2.20 -5.01
CA LYS A 253 4.72 -1.97 -6.31
C LYS A 253 3.69 -1.49 -7.35
N SER A 254 4.08 -0.57 -8.23
CA SER A 254 3.22 0.08 -9.22
C SER A 254 3.40 -0.44 -10.67
N SER A 255 4.16 -1.52 -10.84
CA SER A 255 4.61 -2.05 -12.14
C SER A 255 3.63 -2.98 -12.84
#